data_AF-A0A935V4U2-F1
#
_entry.id   AF-A0A935V4U2-F1
#
_cell.length_a   1.000
_cell.length_b   1.000
_cell.length_c   1.000
_cell.angle_alpha   90.00
_cell.angle_beta   90.00
_cell.angle_gamma   90.00
#
_symmetry.space_group_name_H-M   'P 1'
#
loop_
_entity.id
_entity.type
_entity.pdbx_description
1 polymer ?
#
loop_
_entity_poly.entity_id
_entity_poly.type
_entity_poly.pdbx_seq_one_letter_code
_entity_poly.pdbx_strand_id
1 'polypeptide(L)' 'MIEADGTVTFEDRRFDYDEQRFITLGMLRGDVVVIATAETDEEIRVISMRRAEPNEEEIYYGNI' A
#
# COMPACT_ATOMS: atom_id res chain seq x y z
N MET A 1 -3.03 -9.99 -1.58
CA MET A 1 -2.80 -8.57 -1.90
C MET A 1 -4.08 -7.83 -1.56
N ILE A 2 -4.03 -6.58 -1.13
CA ILE A 2 -5.26 -5.77 -1.08
C ILE A 2 -5.47 -5.19 -2.47
N GLU A 3 -6.55 -5.62 -3.12
CA GLU A 3 -6.97 -5.13 -4.43
C GLU A 3 -8.43 -4.69 -4.35
N ALA A 4 -8.67 -3.43 -4.68
CA ALA A 4 -9.99 -2.84 -4.81
C ALA A 4 -9.99 -1.79 -5.92
N ASP A 5 -11.18 -1.48 -6.44
CA ASP A 5 -11.35 -0.38 -7.39
C ASP A 5 -10.87 0.94 -6.77
N GLY A 6 -10.08 1.70 -7.52
CA GLY A 6 -9.47 2.94 -7.05
C GLY A 6 -8.37 2.75 -6.00
N THR A 7 -7.65 1.63 -6.04
CA THR A 7 -6.42 1.44 -5.26
C THR A 7 -5.23 1.16 -6.17
N VAL A 8 -4.03 1.59 -5.74
CA VAL A 8 -2.77 1.33 -6.43
C VAL A 8 -1.90 0.49 -5.50
N THR A 9 -1.62 -0.75 -5.89
CA THR A 9 -0.81 -1.67 -5.08
C THR A 9 0.47 -2.06 -5.82
N PHE A 10 1.60 -2.04 -5.10
CA PHE A 10 2.90 -2.44 -5.61
C PHE A 10 3.74 -3.11 -4.52
N GLU A 11 4.67 -3.96 -4.94
CA GLU A 11 5.57 -4.68 -4.04
C GLU A 11 6.61 -3.74 -3.42
N ASP A 12 6.81 -3.82 -2.11
CA ASP A 12 7.82 -3.04 -1.39
C ASP A 12 9.20 -3.70 -1.51
N ARG A 13 9.95 -3.26 -2.52
CA ARG A 13 11.32 -3.74 -2.79
C ARG A 13 12.41 -2.80 -2.27
N ARG A 14 12.08 -1.90 -1.33
CA ARG A 14 13.05 -0.93 -0.77
C ARG A 14 14.15 -1.61 0.05
N PHE A 15 13.85 -2.78 0.61
CA PHE A 15 14.78 -3.58 1.40
C PHE A 15 14.59 -5.05 1.07
N ASP A 16 15.62 -5.85 1.32
CA ASP A 16 15.56 -7.31 1.26
C ASP A 16 14.90 -7.81 2.55
N TYR A 17 13.58 -7.86 2.55
CA TYR A 17 12.79 -8.39 3.66
C TYR A 17 12.68 -9.92 3.54
N ASP A 18 12.73 -10.63 4.67
CA ASP A 18 12.47 -12.09 4.72
C ASP A 18 11.01 -12.46 4.38
N GLU A 19 10.14 -11.48 4.13
CA GLU A 19 8.72 -11.63 3.86
C GLU A 19 8.29 -10.71 2.70
N GLN A 20 7.35 -11.17 1.88
CA GLN A 20 6.84 -10.38 0.76
C GLN A 20 5.92 -9.27 1.28
N ARG A 21 6.27 -8.02 0.95
CA ARG A 21 5.55 -6.84 1.41
C ARG A 21 4.94 -6.08 0.25
N PHE A 22 3.79 -5.49 0.52
CA PHE A 22 3.07 -4.65 -0.45
C PHE A 22 2.72 -3.31 0.17
N ILE A 23 2.81 -2.28 -0.66
CA ILE A 23 2.25 -0.96 -0.39
C ILE A 23 0.98 -0.82 -1.21
N THR A 24 -0.12 -0.52 -0.53
CA THR A 24 -1.41 -0.17 -1.15
C THR A 24 -1.71 1.29 -0.85
N LEU A 25 -1.95 2.06 -1.90
CA LEU A 25 -2.45 3.43 -1.85
C LEU A 25 -3.96 3.42 -2.14
N GLY A 26 -4.74 4.14 -1.33
CA GLY A 26 -6.18 4.21 -1.51
C GLY A 26 -6.82 5.43 -0.86
N MET A 27 -8.03 5.77 -1.29
CA MET A 27 -8.81 6.86 -0.70
C MET A 27 -9.52 6.39 0.58
N LEU A 28 -9.34 7.12 1.68
CA LEU A 28 -10.10 6.93 2.91
C LEU A 28 -10.61 8.28 3.41
N ARG A 29 -11.94 8.47 3.36
CA ARG A 29 -12.63 9.66 3.89
C ARG A 29 -12.09 11.00 3.34
N GLY A 30 -11.58 10.98 2.10
CA GLY A 30 -11.06 12.17 1.41
C GLY A 30 -9.55 12.37 1.50
N ASP A 31 -8.83 11.53 2.27
CA ASP A 31 -7.38 11.50 2.31
C ASP A 31 -6.85 10.25 1.60
N VAL A 32 -5.73 10.38 0.88
CA VAL A 32 -4.99 9.22 0.40
C VAL A 32 -4.26 8.60 1.58
N VAL A 33 -4.41 7.28 1.75
CA VAL A 33 -3.74 6.49 2.77
C VAL A 33 -2.82 5.46 2.14
N VAL A 34 -1.76 5.17 2.87
CA VAL A 34 -0.77 4.14 2.56
C VAL A 34 -0.98 3.01 3.56
N ILE A 35 -1.13 1.80 3.05
CA ILE A 35 -1.21 0.59 3.85
C ILE A 35 -0.03 -0.30 3.45
N ALA A 36 0.87 -0.55 4.41
CA ALA A 36 1.92 -1.53 4.25
C ALA A 36 1.43 -2.87 4.80
N THR A 37 1.47 -3.91 3.98
CA THR A 37 1.11 -5.27 4.37
C THR A 37 2.28 -6.21 4.13
N ALA A 38 2.38 -7.24 4.96
CA ALA A 38 3.12 -8.44 4.64
C ALA A 38 2.14 -9.57 4.37
N GLU A 39 2.41 -10.31 3.31
CA GLU A 39 1.62 -11.47 2.94
C GLU A 39 2.38 -12.75 3.20
N THR A 40 1.68 -13.70 3.81
CA THR A 40 2.11 -15.09 3.96
C THR A 40 1.07 -15.97 3.27
N ASP A 41 1.35 -17.27 3.13
CA ASP A 41 0.39 -18.22 2.56
C ASP A 41 -0.93 -18.33 3.36
N GLU A 42 -0.95 -17.88 4.61
CA GLU A 42 -2.07 -18.09 5.55
C GLU A 42 -2.80 -16.80 5.94
N GLU A 43 -2.11 -15.65 5.92
CA GLU A 43 -2.66 -14.38 6.40
C GLU A 43 -2.03 -13.13 5.76
N ILE A 44 -2.82 -12.05 5.74
CA ILE A 44 -2.36 -10.69 5.41
C ILE A 44 -2.18 -9.92 6.71
N ARG A 45 -0.94 -9.57 7.04
CA ARG A 45 -0.60 -8.78 8.23
C ARG A 45 -0.43 -7.31 7.86
N VAL A 46 -1.23 -6.44 8.47
CA VAL A 46 -1.03 -4.99 8.34
C VAL A 46 0.17 -4.57 9.21
N ILE A 47 1.21 -4.06 8.56
CA ILE A 47 2.43 -3.55 9.23
C ILE A 47 2.21 -2.10 9.66
N SER A 48 1.63 -1.29 8.77
CA SER A 48 1.42 0.13 9.01
C SER A 48 0.26 0.64 8.18
N MET A 49 -0.44 1.63 8.73
CA MET A 49 -1.43 2.42 8.02
C MET A 49 -1.22 3.88 8.39
N ARG A 50 -1.03 4.73 7.39
CA ARG A 50 -0.83 6.16 7.59
C ARG A 50 -1.40 6.97 6.44
N ARG A 51 -1.54 8.27 6.67
CA ARG A 51 -1.76 9.22 5.56
C ARG A 51 -0.57 9.18 4.60
N ALA A 52 -0.86 9.33 3.31
CA ALA A 52 0.15 9.45 2.26
C ALA A 52 0.97 10.74 2.42
N GLU A 53 2.26 10.63 2.11
CA GLU A 53 3.14 11.76 1.90
C GLU A 53 2.90 12.35 0.50
N PRO A 54 3.28 13.60 0.22
CA PRO A 54 2.96 14.25 -1.06
C PRO A 54 3.41 13.45 -2.28
N ASN A 55 4.58 12.82 -2.24
CA ASN A 55 5.08 11.97 -3.31
C ASN A 55 4.25 10.69 -3.50
N GLU A 56 3.65 10.15 -2.45
CA GLU A 56 2.76 8.98 -2.51
C GLU A 56 1.37 9.39 -3.01
N GLU A 57 0.89 10.58 -2.67
CA GLU A 57 -0.33 11.17 -3.26
C GLU A 57 -0.15 11.35 -4.78
N GLU A 58 0.99 11.86 -5.24
CA GLU A 58 1.30 11.97 -6.67
C GLU A 58 1.29 10.62 -7.38
N ILE A 59 1.84 9.56 -6.76
CA ILE A 59 1.79 8.20 -7.32
C ILE A 59 0.34 7.73 -7.43
N TYR A 60 -0.48 7.94 -6.39
CA TYR A 60 -1.89 7.53 -6.41
C TYR A 60 -2.66 8.22 -7.54
N TYR A 61 -2.62 9.56 -7.61
CA TYR A 61 -3.35 10.31 -8.63
C TYR A 61 -2.82 10.12 -10.05
N GLY A 62 -1.55 9.71 -10.20
CA GLY A 62 -0.96 9.39 -11.50
C GLY A 62 -1.33 8.00 -12.04
N ASN A 63 -1.89 7.11 -11.21
CA ASN A 63 -2.18 5.72 -11.56
C ASN A 63 -3.66 5.34 -11.41
N ILE A 64 -4.55 6.31 -11.14
CA ILE A 64 -6.00 6.14 -11.08
C ILE A 64 -6.70 6.86 -12.23
#